data_AF-A0A8T4RJH1-F1
#
_entry.id   AF-A0A8T4RJH1-F1
#
_cell.length_a   1.000
_cell.length_b   1.000
_cell.length_c   1.000
_cell.angle_alpha   90.00
_cell.angle_beta   90.00
_cell.angle_gamma   90.00
#
_symmetry.space_group_name_H-M   'P 1'
#
loop_
_entity.id
_entity.type
_entity.pdbx_description
1 polymer ?
#
loop_
_entity_poly.entity_id
_entity_poly.type
_entity_poly.pdbx_seq_one_letter_code
_entity_poly.pdbx_strand_id
1 'polypeptide(L)'
;MAITENARITGAHYTEAKKSACILLDQLGKSLIYHRKAHTTDFVVPAALAIAEREGFSLEDKLIVSIAAAFHDTGFVRQYNANESIGAQFAEDYMRSSMQEYTEEQIRLVKDAIINTDMKEVPKTKYEKVLRDADLAILGHHDFVQWNNDLRRECKLHPESPMHQASLDRSKWAQSQLGFISSHTWFTEGAKTLYEESKQQNILAFKKEYPLTQQYAVFVRSKNCDDSSDIVLLVLRLSERDLSSADFFPKDDAQRSEGGYPQKIWRFDSLEDAKRKAEETADGNFVLEAGVVPIDTGEHRYVAMSQEICMGDPVYAVKVVRTLREIRNYDRKNWKETLEETCKRDEHWKHISI
;
A
#
# COMPACT_ATOMS: atom_id res chain seq x y z
N MET A 1 24.98 -48.69 -12.02
CA MET A 1 23.91 -47.69 -12.16
C MET A 1 22.84 -48.07 -11.16
N ALA A 2 22.77 -47.38 -10.03
CA ALA A 2 21.61 -47.52 -9.16
C ALA A 2 20.44 -46.88 -9.91
N ILE A 3 19.45 -47.70 -10.28
CA ILE A 3 18.15 -47.20 -10.72
C ILE A 3 17.55 -46.60 -9.46
N THR A 4 17.70 -45.29 -9.27
CA THR A 4 16.94 -44.58 -8.25
C THR A 4 15.49 -44.64 -8.69
N GLU A 5 14.69 -45.48 -8.02
CA GLU A 5 13.24 -45.48 -8.18
C GLU A 5 12.73 -44.08 -7.83
N ASN A 6 12.13 -43.39 -8.80
CA ASN A 6 11.42 -42.15 -8.52
C ASN A 6 10.18 -42.52 -7.70
N ALA A 7 10.18 -42.20 -6.41
CA ALA A 7 9.00 -42.38 -5.56
C ALA A 7 7.83 -41.59 -6.17
N ARG A 8 6.76 -42.32 -6.55
CA ARG A 8 5.59 -41.71 -7.17
C ARG A 8 4.71 -41.08 -6.11
N ILE A 9 4.67 -39.75 -6.07
CA ILE A 9 3.76 -39.03 -5.18
C ILE A 9 2.30 -39.23 -5.63
N THR A 10 1.39 -39.35 -4.66
CA THR A 10 -0.04 -39.62 -4.89
C THR A 10 -0.92 -38.77 -3.97
N GLY A 11 -2.23 -38.78 -4.19
CA GLY A 11 -3.18 -38.09 -3.31
C GLY A 11 -3.12 -38.53 -1.83
N ALA A 12 -2.68 -39.77 -1.57
CA ALA A 12 -2.46 -40.24 -0.19
C ALA A 12 -1.32 -39.47 0.51
N HIS A 13 -0.23 -39.19 -0.21
CA HIS A 13 0.90 -38.40 0.31
C HIS A 13 0.43 -37.03 0.79
N TYR A 14 -0.30 -36.31 -0.06
CA TYR A 14 -0.86 -35.02 0.31
C TYR A 14 -1.88 -35.12 1.44
N THR A 15 -2.73 -36.14 1.46
CA THR A 15 -3.76 -36.31 2.50
C THR A 15 -3.11 -36.48 3.88
N GLU A 16 -2.09 -37.32 4.01
CA GLU A 16 -1.37 -37.51 5.27
C GLU A 16 -0.50 -36.30 5.63
N ALA A 17 0.13 -35.66 4.65
CA ALA A 17 0.90 -34.44 4.85
C ALA A 17 0.02 -33.30 5.39
N LYS A 18 -1.16 -33.10 4.79
CA LYS A 18 -2.12 -32.11 5.24
C LYS A 18 -2.61 -32.41 6.66
N LYS A 19 -2.85 -33.67 7.02
CA LYS A 19 -3.21 -34.04 8.40
C LYS A 19 -2.08 -33.69 9.38
N SER A 20 -0.83 -34.02 9.04
CA SER A 20 0.33 -33.67 9.87
C SER A 20 0.48 -32.15 10.05
N ALA A 21 0.39 -31.39 8.96
CA ALA A 21 0.39 -29.94 9.02
C ALA A 21 -0.76 -29.38 9.88
N CYS A 22 -1.98 -29.90 9.73
CA CYS A 22 -3.12 -29.49 10.55
C CYS A 22 -2.89 -29.69 12.05
N ILE A 23 -2.19 -30.76 12.46
CA ILE A 23 -1.84 -31.01 13.88
C ILE A 23 -0.89 -29.92 14.41
N LEU A 24 0.02 -29.42 13.57
CA LEU A 24 0.87 -28.27 13.91
C LEU A 24 0.05 -26.99 13.96
N LEU A 25 -0.79 -26.75 12.95
CA LEU A 25 -1.64 -25.54 12.88
C LEU A 25 -2.66 -25.45 14.03
N ASP A 26 -3.08 -26.58 14.61
CA ASP A 26 -3.94 -26.61 15.80
C ASP A 26 -3.21 -26.14 17.08
N GLN A 27 -1.88 -26.02 17.06
CA GLN A 27 -1.06 -25.51 18.16
C GLN A 27 -0.82 -23.99 18.07
N LEU A 28 -1.26 -23.34 16.99
CA LEU A 28 -1.08 -21.91 16.79
C LEU A 28 -1.76 -21.10 17.90
N GLY A 29 -1.05 -20.07 18.37
CA GLY A 29 -1.55 -19.18 19.42
C GLY A 29 -2.78 -18.40 18.97
N LYS A 30 -3.73 -18.17 19.88
CA LYS A 30 -4.96 -17.40 19.58
C LYS A 30 -4.73 -15.95 19.16
N SER A 31 -3.51 -15.42 19.36
CA SER A 31 -3.10 -14.09 18.92
C SER A 31 -2.82 -14.03 17.41
N LEU A 32 -2.61 -15.17 16.75
CA LEU A 32 -2.49 -15.30 15.29
C LEU A 32 -3.89 -15.25 14.67
N ILE A 33 -4.38 -14.04 14.43
CA ILE A 33 -5.73 -13.79 13.93
C ILE A 33 -5.78 -13.96 12.40
N TYR A 34 -4.71 -13.56 11.70
CA TYR A 34 -4.55 -13.74 10.26
C TYR A 34 -3.89 -15.07 9.94
N HIS A 35 -2.71 -15.36 10.49
CA HIS A 35 -1.96 -16.60 10.26
C HIS A 35 -2.53 -17.75 11.12
N ARG A 36 -3.86 -17.90 11.11
CA ARG A 36 -4.60 -19.00 11.74
C ARG A 36 -4.71 -20.16 10.77
N LYS A 37 -5.02 -21.36 11.28
CA LYS A 37 -5.24 -22.57 10.47
C LYS A 37 -6.08 -22.36 9.20
N ALA A 38 -7.13 -21.55 9.26
CA ALA A 38 -8.00 -21.26 8.11
C ALA A 38 -7.27 -20.54 6.95
N HIS A 39 -6.25 -19.70 7.24
CA HIS A 39 -5.38 -19.12 6.20
C HIS A 39 -4.76 -20.23 5.37
N THR A 40 -4.16 -21.21 6.02
CA THR A 40 -3.55 -22.32 5.32
C THR A 40 -4.58 -23.23 4.66
N THR A 41 -5.58 -23.73 5.40
CA THR A 41 -6.43 -24.84 4.95
C THR A 41 -7.51 -24.43 3.97
N ASP A 42 -8.07 -23.23 4.17
CA ASP A 42 -9.27 -22.77 3.47
C ASP A 42 -8.92 -21.74 2.40
N PHE A 43 -7.73 -21.14 2.48
CA PHE A 43 -7.30 -20.07 1.59
C PHE A 43 -6.08 -20.44 0.73
N VAL A 44 -4.88 -20.57 1.32
CA VAL A 44 -3.63 -20.74 0.57
C VAL A 44 -3.58 -22.07 -0.19
N VAL A 45 -3.97 -23.17 0.45
CA VAL A 45 -3.98 -24.50 -0.19
C VAL A 45 -4.92 -24.54 -1.42
N PRO A 46 -6.19 -24.09 -1.34
CA PRO A 46 -7.05 -23.97 -2.51
C PRO A 46 -6.51 -23.02 -3.59
N ALA A 47 -5.94 -21.87 -3.21
CA ALA A 47 -5.35 -20.93 -4.15
C ALA A 47 -4.17 -21.53 -4.91
N ALA A 48 -3.26 -22.23 -4.22
CA ALA A 48 -2.12 -22.91 -4.82
C ALA A 48 -2.57 -23.95 -5.86
N LEU A 49 -3.59 -24.74 -5.54
CA LEU A 49 -4.18 -25.70 -6.49
C LEU A 49 -4.81 -25.02 -7.70
N ALA A 50 -5.57 -23.93 -7.50
CA ALA A 50 -6.22 -23.21 -8.59
C ALA A 50 -5.21 -22.55 -9.55
N ILE A 51 -4.16 -21.94 -9.00
CA ILE A 51 -3.06 -21.36 -9.79
C ILE A 51 -2.32 -22.48 -10.53
N ALA A 52 -1.95 -23.58 -9.84
CA ALA A 52 -1.25 -24.71 -10.44
C ALA A 52 -2.05 -25.36 -11.59
N GLU A 53 -3.38 -25.45 -11.48
CA GLU A 53 -4.24 -25.92 -12.57
C GLU A 53 -4.10 -25.04 -13.82
N ARG A 54 -4.13 -23.71 -13.66
CA ARG A 54 -4.00 -22.76 -14.76
C ARG A 54 -2.61 -22.74 -15.38
N GLU A 55 -1.58 -22.95 -14.57
CA GLU A 55 -0.19 -23.09 -15.03
C GLU A 55 0.08 -24.46 -15.68
N GLY A 56 -0.91 -25.35 -15.76
CA GLY A 56 -0.78 -26.65 -16.41
C GLY A 56 0.10 -27.62 -15.64
N PHE A 57 0.17 -27.51 -14.31
CA PHE A 57 0.96 -28.42 -13.47
C PHE A 57 0.48 -29.86 -13.64
N SER A 58 1.44 -30.80 -13.66
CA SER A 58 1.12 -32.23 -13.59
C SER A 58 0.49 -32.58 -12.24
N LEU A 59 -0.09 -33.77 -12.12
CA LEU A 59 -0.64 -34.23 -10.84
C LEU A 59 0.44 -34.26 -9.74
N GLU A 60 1.65 -34.73 -10.06
CA GLU A 60 2.78 -34.73 -9.14
C GLU A 60 3.14 -33.31 -8.70
N ASP A 61 3.22 -32.37 -9.63
CA ASP A 61 3.54 -30.98 -9.31
C ASP A 61 2.49 -30.32 -8.41
N LYS A 62 1.21 -30.58 -8.69
CA LYS A 62 0.08 -30.10 -7.86
C LYS A 62 0.18 -30.64 -6.43
N LEU A 63 0.58 -31.90 -6.26
CA LEU A 63 0.75 -32.52 -4.94
C LEU A 63 1.94 -31.90 -4.20
N ILE A 64 3.08 -31.70 -4.87
CA ILE A 64 4.27 -31.04 -4.28
C ILE A 64 3.91 -29.65 -3.76
N VAL A 65 3.30 -28.79 -4.59
CA VAL A 65 2.97 -27.42 -4.17
C VAL A 65 1.87 -27.39 -3.10
N SER A 66 0.95 -28.37 -3.10
CA SER A 66 -0.09 -28.47 -2.06
C SER A 66 0.48 -28.88 -0.70
N ILE A 67 1.50 -29.75 -0.69
CA ILE A 67 2.23 -30.08 0.55
C ILE A 67 2.97 -28.85 1.06
N ALA A 68 3.69 -28.14 0.19
CA ALA A 68 4.36 -26.89 0.55
C ALA A 68 3.37 -25.86 1.13
N ALA A 69 2.23 -25.66 0.45
CA ALA A 69 1.15 -24.79 0.92
C ALA A 69 0.59 -25.23 2.28
N ALA A 70 0.44 -26.53 2.54
CA ALA A 70 -0.06 -27.01 3.83
C ALA A 70 0.90 -26.68 5.00
N PHE A 71 2.20 -26.63 4.74
CA PHE A 71 3.22 -26.41 5.77
C PHE A 71 3.75 -24.98 5.88
N HIS A 72 3.49 -24.09 4.91
CA HIS A 72 4.19 -22.79 4.81
C HIS A 72 4.21 -21.99 6.12
N ASP A 73 3.08 -21.91 6.81
CA ASP A 73 2.90 -21.15 8.05
C ASP A 73 3.04 -21.98 9.33
N THR A 74 3.39 -23.26 9.24
CA THR A 74 3.54 -24.10 10.44
C THR A 74 4.68 -23.63 11.34
N GLY A 75 5.62 -22.85 10.82
CA GLY A 75 6.71 -22.23 11.58
C GLY A 75 6.23 -21.27 12.67
N PHE A 76 5.06 -20.65 12.51
CA PHE A 76 4.46 -19.76 13.51
C PHE A 76 4.20 -20.43 14.86
N VAL A 77 4.15 -21.77 14.91
CA VAL A 77 4.08 -22.56 16.17
C VAL A 77 5.30 -22.30 17.06
N ARG A 78 6.46 -21.97 16.48
CA ARG A 78 7.72 -21.76 17.21
C ARG A 78 8.08 -20.29 17.35
N GLN A 79 7.92 -19.50 16.29
CA GLN A 79 8.28 -18.09 16.30
C GLN A 79 7.50 -17.31 15.23
N TYR A 80 7.32 -16.02 15.45
CA TYR A 80 6.61 -15.15 14.51
C TYR A 80 7.51 -14.72 13.33
N ASN A 81 8.68 -14.15 13.63
CA ASN A 81 9.62 -13.68 12.60
C ASN A 81 10.48 -14.81 12.04
N ALA A 82 10.75 -14.77 10.74
CA ALA A 82 11.62 -15.73 10.05
C ALA A 82 11.17 -17.19 10.28
N ASN A 83 9.85 -17.42 10.26
CA ASN A 83 9.23 -18.68 10.60
C ASN A 83 9.32 -19.71 9.45
N GLU A 84 9.56 -19.25 8.22
CA GLU A 84 9.55 -20.01 6.98
C GLU A 84 10.55 -21.17 7.02
N SER A 85 11.77 -20.91 7.52
CA SER A 85 12.80 -21.96 7.68
C SER A 85 12.37 -23.08 8.63
N ILE A 86 11.57 -22.76 9.65
CA ILE A 86 11.03 -23.74 10.60
C ILE A 86 9.87 -24.50 9.97
N GLY A 87 8.98 -23.83 9.23
CA GLY A 87 7.92 -24.49 8.47
C GLY A 87 8.48 -25.48 7.44
N ALA A 88 9.55 -25.09 6.74
CA ALA A 88 10.27 -25.97 5.82
C ALA A 88 10.92 -27.16 6.53
N GLN A 89 11.49 -26.96 7.73
CA GLN A 89 12.03 -28.06 8.53
C GLN A 89 10.94 -29.02 9.00
N PHE A 90 9.77 -28.52 9.42
CA PHE A 90 8.64 -29.38 9.79
C PHE A 90 8.13 -30.21 8.61
N ALA A 91 8.07 -29.62 7.42
CA ALA A 91 7.72 -30.36 6.20
C ALA A 91 8.74 -31.47 5.91
N GLU A 92 10.04 -31.17 6.01
CA GLU A 92 11.10 -32.15 5.81
C GLU A 92 11.04 -33.29 6.84
N ASP A 93 10.92 -32.95 8.12
CA ASP A 93 10.87 -33.93 9.21
C ASP A 93 9.68 -34.87 9.01
N TYR A 94 8.52 -34.33 8.62
CA TYR A 94 7.36 -35.13 8.25
C TYR A 94 7.65 -36.04 7.05
N MET A 95 8.18 -35.49 5.95
CA MET A 95 8.42 -36.26 4.72
C MET A 95 9.43 -37.39 4.96
N ARG A 96 10.48 -37.15 5.77
CA ARG A 96 11.50 -38.16 6.12
C ARG A 96 11.02 -39.22 7.10
N SER A 97 10.08 -38.89 7.99
CA SER A 97 9.51 -39.83 8.98
C SER A 97 8.24 -40.51 8.50
N SER A 98 7.71 -40.12 7.34
CA SER A 98 6.52 -40.72 6.74
C SER A 98 6.73 -42.18 6.37
N MET A 99 5.67 -42.97 6.49
CA MET A 99 5.62 -44.34 5.94
C MET A 99 5.59 -44.37 4.41
N GLN A 100 5.30 -43.23 3.78
CA GLN A 100 5.31 -43.07 2.34
C GLN A 100 6.64 -42.48 1.91
N GLU A 101 7.22 -43.02 0.84
CA GLU A 101 8.53 -42.58 0.36
C GLU A 101 8.43 -41.27 -0.42
N TYR A 102 9.32 -40.35 -0.10
CA TYR A 102 9.57 -39.14 -0.88
C TYR A 102 11.01 -39.16 -1.38
N THR A 103 11.23 -38.70 -2.60
CA THR A 103 12.58 -38.50 -3.12
C THR A 103 13.22 -37.27 -2.49
N GLU A 104 14.55 -37.22 -2.44
CA GLU A 104 15.28 -36.01 -2.00
C GLU A 104 14.91 -34.77 -2.81
N GLU A 105 14.63 -34.94 -4.11
CA GLU A 105 14.19 -33.84 -4.95
C GLU A 105 12.80 -33.33 -4.56
N GLN A 106 11.84 -34.20 -4.28
CA GLN A 106 10.51 -33.78 -3.80
C GLN A 106 10.60 -33.03 -2.47
N ILE A 107 11.43 -33.50 -1.53
CA ILE A 107 11.68 -32.83 -0.25
C ILE A 107 12.27 -31.45 -0.50
N ARG A 108 13.30 -31.35 -1.34
CA ARG A 108 13.95 -30.08 -1.69
C ARG A 108 12.95 -29.09 -2.30
N LEU A 109 12.13 -29.53 -3.26
CA LEU A 109 11.13 -28.67 -3.92
C LEU A 109 10.09 -28.13 -2.92
N VAL A 110 9.64 -28.95 -1.96
CA VAL A 110 8.72 -28.51 -0.90
C VAL A 110 9.39 -27.47 0.00
N LYS A 111 10.61 -27.75 0.48
CA LYS A 111 11.36 -26.83 1.35
C LYS A 111 11.63 -25.49 0.68
N ASP A 112 12.14 -25.51 -0.54
CA ASP A 112 12.52 -24.31 -1.28
C ASP A 112 11.28 -23.44 -1.55
N ALA A 113 10.13 -24.06 -1.87
CA ALA A 113 8.87 -23.33 -2.02
C ALA A 113 8.45 -22.64 -0.72
N ILE A 114 8.50 -23.33 0.43
CA ILE A 114 8.14 -22.75 1.74
C ILE A 114 9.11 -21.63 2.13
N ILE A 115 10.41 -21.82 1.97
CA ILE A 115 11.40 -20.76 2.28
C ILE A 115 11.14 -19.52 1.43
N ASN A 116 10.72 -19.70 0.18
CA ASN A 116 10.32 -18.62 -0.71
C ASN A 116 8.91 -18.07 -0.40
N THR A 117 8.37 -18.18 0.81
CA THR A 117 7.30 -17.28 1.27
C THR A 117 7.85 -16.07 2.02
N ASP A 118 9.14 -16.05 2.41
CA ASP A 118 9.80 -14.83 2.93
C ASP A 118 9.92 -13.80 1.81
N MET A 119 9.27 -12.63 1.95
CA MET A 119 9.25 -11.55 0.95
C MET A 119 10.62 -10.98 0.55
N LYS A 120 11.71 -11.34 1.24
CA LYS A 120 13.08 -11.00 0.82
C LYS A 120 13.62 -11.89 -0.28
N GLU A 121 13.06 -13.09 -0.43
CA GLU A 121 13.47 -14.06 -1.46
C GLU A 121 12.79 -13.78 -2.80
N VAL A 122 13.47 -14.13 -3.89
CA VAL A 122 12.93 -14.02 -5.26
C VAL A 122 12.59 -15.42 -5.77
N PRO A 123 11.34 -15.70 -6.17
CA PRO A 123 10.94 -17.03 -6.62
C PRO A 123 11.56 -17.40 -7.97
N LYS A 124 12.24 -18.55 -8.01
CA LYS A 124 12.99 -19.06 -9.17
C LYS A 124 12.26 -20.21 -9.84
N THR A 125 11.76 -21.16 -9.06
CA THR A 125 11.07 -22.35 -9.59
C THR A 125 9.58 -22.10 -9.76
N LYS A 126 8.92 -22.96 -10.54
CA LYS A 126 7.46 -22.90 -10.72
C LYS A 126 6.71 -23.09 -9.39
N TYR A 127 7.21 -23.93 -8.48
CA TYR A 127 6.57 -24.19 -7.18
C TYR A 127 6.66 -22.97 -6.25
N GLU A 128 7.82 -22.32 -6.20
CA GLU A 128 8.02 -21.07 -5.45
C GLU A 128 7.08 -19.98 -5.94
N LYS A 129 6.98 -19.78 -7.27
CA LYS A 129 6.09 -18.77 -7.86
C LYS A 129 4.62 -19.04 -7.54
N VAL A 130 4.17 -20.29 -7.69
CA VAL A 130 2.79 -20.66 -7.39
C VAL A 130 2.47 -20.49 -5.92
N LEU A 131 3.35 -20.95 -5.01
CA LEU A 131 3.10 -20.81 -3.58
C LEU A 131 3.14 -19.35 -3.14
N ARG A 132 4.07 -18.55 -3.66
CA ARG A 132 4.14 -17.11 -3.39
C ARG A 132 2.87 -16.39 -3.79
N ASP A 133 2.40 -16.64 -5.01
CA ASP A 133 1.16 -16.05 -5.51
C ASP A 133 -0.07 -16.55 -4.73
N ALA A 134 -0.08 -17.81 -4.30
CA ALA A 134 -1.16 -18.38 -3.50
C ALA A 134 -1.25 -17.77 -2.10
N ASP A 135 -0.12 -17.55 -1.44
CA ASP A 135 -0.07 -16.94 -0.12
C ASP A 135 -0.54 -15.47 -0.15
N LEU A 136 -0.26 -14.77 -1.26
CA LEU A 136 -0.71 -13.39 -1.51
C LEU A 136 -2.02 -13.30 -2.30
N ALA A 137 -2.70 -14.41 -2.58
CA ALA A 137 -3.96 -14.40 -3.34
C ALA A 137 -5.05 -13.58 -2.65
N ILE A 138 -4.92 -13.32 -1.33
CA ILE A 138 -5.90 -12.56 -0.55
C ILE A 138 -6.04 -11.13 -1.08
N LEU A 139 -5.00 -10.61 -1.73
CA LEU A 139 -5.02 -9.30 -2.37
C LEU A 139 -6.12 -9.18 -3.44
N GLY A 140 -6.45 -10.28 -4.12
CA GLY A 140 -7.54 -10.35 -5.09
C GLY A 140 -8.82 -11.00 -4.56
N HIS A 141 -8.90 -11.32 -3.27
CA HIS A 141 -10.08 -11.98 -2.70
C HIS A 141 -11.14 -10.97 -2.23
N HIS A 142 -12.42 -11.34 -2.29
CA HIS A 142 -13.52 -10.44 -1.91
C HIS A 142 -13.50 -10.03 -0.43
N ASP A 143 -12.94 -10.88 0.45
CA ASP A 143 -12.76 -10.58 1.88
C ASP A 143 -11.46 -9.84 2.20
N PHE A 144 -10.73 -9.30 1.21
CA PHE A 144 -9.43 -8.66 1.40
C PHE A 144 -9.41 -7.67 2.57
N VAL A 145 -10.41 -6.78 2.65
CA VAL A 145 -10.53 -5.78 3.72
C VAL A 145 -10.57 -6.43 5.11
N GLN A 146 -11.38 -7.48 5.27
CA GLN A 146 -11.52 -8.16 6.56
C GLN A 146 -10.21 -8.84 6.96
N TRP A 147 -9.58 -9.55 6.03
CA TRP A 147 -8.28 -10.19 6.28
C TRP A 147 -7.18 -9.17 6.53
N ASN A 148 -7.19 -8.02 5.85
CA ASN A 148 -6.26 -6.92 6.12
C ASN A 148 -6.41 -6.38 7.55
N ASN A 149 -7.65 -6.24 8.01
CA ASN A 149 -7.96 -5.86 9.39
C ASN A 149 -7.51 -6.95 10.40
N ASP A 150 -7.64 -8.22 10.06
CA ASP A 150 -7.16 -9.35 10.86
C ASP A 150 -5.64 -9.32 10.99
N LEU A 151 -4.93 -9.10 9.88
CA LEU A 151 -3.47 -8.97 9.86
C LEU A 151 -3.01 -7.79 10.72
N ARG A 152 -3.69 -6.64 10.61
CA ARG A 152 -3.41 -5.48 11.46
C ARG A 152 -3.57 -5.81 12.94
N ARG A 153 -4.66 -6.47 13.30
CA ARG A 153 -4.94 -6.85 14.71
C ARG A 153 -3.89 -7.80 15.24
N GLU A 154 -3.48 -8.77 14.43
CA GLU A 154 -2.40 -9.68 14.77
C GLU A 154 -1.07 -8.93 14.95
N CYS A 155 -0.63 -8.12 13.99
CA CYS A 155 0.62 -7.35 14.09
C CYS A 155 0.65 -6.43 15.32
N LYS A 156 -0.50 -5.93 15.79
CA LYS A 156 -0.58 -5.17 17.04
C LYS A 156 -0.26 -6.01 18.28
N LEU A 157 -0.63 -7.29 18.27
CA LEU A 157 -0.42 -8.23 19.38
C LEU A 157 0.99 -8.84 19.39
N HIS A 158 1.74 -8.67 18.29
CA HIS A 158 3.06 -9.26 18.08
C HIS A 158 4.11 -8.14 17.89
N PRO A 159 4.74 -7.63 18.97
CA PRO A 159 5.78 -6.60 18.90
C PRO A 159 6.98 -6.94 18.02
N GLU A 160 7.25 -8.22 17.85
CA GLU A 160 8.28 -8.74 16.97
C GLU A 160 7.96 -8.55 15.49
N SER A 161 6.68 -8.44 15.09
CA SER A 161 6.28 -8.24 13.70
C SER A 161 7.00 -7.02 13.08
N PRO A 162 7.56 -7.12 11.86
CA PRO A 162 8.14 -5.97 11.16
C PRO A 162 7.11 -4.85 10.93
N MET A 163 5.82 -5.21 10.91
CA MET A 163 4.71 -4.27 10.72
C MET A 163 4.10 -3.78 12.03
N HIS A 164 4.65 -4.15 13.19
CA HIS A 164 4.10 -3.77 14.49
C HIS A 164 3.89 -2.26 14.60
N GLN A 165 4.92 -1.45 14.32
CA GLN A 165 4.84 0.02 14.41
C GLN A 165 3.79 0.61 13.47
N ALA A 166 3.72 0.12 12.22
CA ALA A 166 2.71 0.56 11.27
C ALA A 166 1.30 0.17 11.72
N SER A 167 1.13 -0.99 12.37
CA SER A 167 -0.17 -1.50 12.81
C SER A 167 -0.82 -0.62 13.90
N LEU A 168 -0.01 0.00 14.76
CA LEU A 168 -0.47 0.85 15.87
C LEU A 168 -1.25 2.07 15.37
N ASP A 169 -0.84 2.64 14.24
CA ASP A 169 -1.48 3.81 13.62
C ASP A 169 -2.32 3.40 12.41
N ARG A 170 -3.59 3.84 12.33
CA ARG A 170 -4.48 3.43 11.24
C ARG A 170 -4.05 4.00 9.88
N SER A 171 -3.54 5.22 9.85
CA SER A 171 -3.12 5.91 8.63
C SER A 171 -1.81 5.33 8.10
N LYS A 172 -0.82 5.08 8.99
CA LYS A 172 0.43 4.41 8.60
C LYS A 172 0.19 2.98 8.14
N TRP A 173 -0.73 2.26 8.79
CA TRP A 173 -1.17 0.95 8.31
C TRP A 173 -1.74 1.05 6.90
N ALA A 174 -2.73 1.93 6.68
CA ALA A 174 -3.36 2.08 5.37
C ALA A 174 -2.36 2.45 4.27
N GLN A 175 -1.43 3.37 4.54
CA GLN A 175 -0.38 3.76 3.60
C GLN A 175 0.54 2.58 3.27
N SER A 176 0.99 1.82 4.26
CA SER A 176 1.85 0.66 4.02
C SER A 176 1.13 -0.44 3.23
N GLN A 177 -0.13 -0.71 3.54
CA GLN A 177 -0.94 -1.70 2.81
C GLN A 177 -1.23 -1.26 1.38
N LEU A 178 -1.58 0.01 1.16
CA LEU A 178 -1.79 0.55 -0.18
C LEU A 178 -0.51 0.53 -1.02
N GLY A 179 0.63 0.87 -0.43
CA GLY A 179 1.94 0.77 -1.08
C GLY A 179 2.26 -0.69 -1.46
N PHE A 180 2.04 -1.62 -0.55
CA PHE A 180 2.26 -3.05 -0.78
C PHE A 180 1.39 -3.60 -1.92
N ILE A 181 0.06 -3.48 -1.82
CA ILE A 181 -0.84 -4.03 -2.84
C ILE A 181 -0.66 -3.34 -4.21
N SER A 182 -0.33 -2.05 -4.24
CA SER A 182 -0.14 -1.32 -5.51
C SER A 182 1.18 -1.67 -6.20
N SER A 183 2.22 -1.99 -5.44
CA SER A 183 3.53 -2.40 -5.98
C SER A 183 3.63 -3.90 -6.27
N HIS A 184 2.75 -4.71 -5.66
CA HIS A 184 2.71 -6.15 -5.87
C HIS A 184 2.46 -6.52 -7.33
N THR A 185 3.19 -7.52 -7.84
CA THR A 185 2.98 -8.13 -9.16
C THR A 185 2.93 -9.64 -9.02
N TRP A 186 1.99 -10.29 -9.69
CA TRP A 186 1.91 -11.76 -9.74
C TRP A 186 3.07 -12.36 -10.52
N PHE A 187 3.61 -13.48 -10.05
CA PHE A 187 4.70 -14.20 -10.70
C PHE A 187 4.22 -15.17 -11.79
N THR A 188 2.99 -15.65 -11.68
CA THR A 188 2.35 -16.60 -12.60
C THR A 188 1.24 -15.93 -13.40
N GLU A 189 1.03 -16.39 -14.64
CA GLU A 189 -0.08 -15.88 -15.46
C GLU A 189 -1.43 -16.39 -14.94
N GLY A 190 -1.44 -17.59 -14.34
CA GLY A 190 -2.58 -18.18 -13.64
C GLY A 190 -3.09 -17.31 -12.51
N ALA A 191 -2.20 -16.84 -11.61
CA ALA A 191 -2.60 -15.94 -10.53
C ALA A 191 -3.05 -14.57 -11.04
N LYS A 192 -2.32 -14.01 -12.02
CA LYS A 192 -2.71 -12.75 -12.65
C LYS A 192 -4.11 -12.81 -13.26
N THR A 193 -4.41 -13.88 -13.99
CA THR A 193 -5.73 -14.11 -14.59
C THR A 193 -6.82 -14.29 -13.53
N LEU A 194 -6.51 -14.93 -12.40
CA LEU A 194 -7.47 -15.19 -11.33
C LEU A 194 -7.76 -13.96 -10.47
N TYR A 195 -6.75 -13.13 -10.19
CA TYR A 195 -6.78 -12.22 -9.06
C TYR A 195 -6.51 -10.76 -9.41
N GLU A 196 -5.95 -10.43 -10.58
CA GLU A 196 -5.54 -9.04 -10.87
C GLU A 196 -6.72 -8.07 -10.97
N GLU A 197 -7.81 -8.45 -11.67
CA GLU A 197 -8.99 -7.58 -11.78
C GLU A 197 -9.60 -7.29 -10.41
N SER A 198 -9.82 -8.33 -9.61
CA SER A 198 -10.37 -8.20 -8.25
C SER A 198 -9.41 -7.49 -7.30
N LYS A 199 -8.09 -7.64 -7.48
CA LYS A 199 -7.08 -6.87 -6.75
C LYS A 199 -7.21 -5.37 -7.03
N GLN A 200 -7.41 -4.97 -8.29
CA GLN A 200 -7.63 -3.56 -8.62
C GLN A 200 -8.92 -3.01 -8.00
N GLN A 201 -9.99 -3.82 -7.98
CA GLN A 201 -11.23 -3.47 -7.27
C GLN A 201 -11.00 -3.31 -5.76
N ASN A 202 -10.22 -4.21 -5.16
CA ASN A 202 -9.84 -4.15 -3.76
C ASN A 202 -9.00 -2.91 -3.43
N ILE A 203 -8.08 -2.51 -4.31
CA ILE A 203 -7.32 -1.25 -4.14
C ILE A 203 -8.27 -0.05 -4.08
N LEU A 204 -9.24 0.03 -4.99
CA LEU A 204 -10.22 1.11 -5.02
C LEU A 204 -11.12 1.10 -3.78
N ALA A 205 -11.60 -0.08 -3.38
CA ALA A 205 -12.41 -0.25 -2.17
C ALA A 205 -11.63 0.14 -0.90
N PHE A 206 -10.37 -0.27 -0.82
CA PHE A 206 -9.50 0.03 0.31
C PHE A 206 -9.19 1.53 0.40
N LYS A 207 -8.91 2.21 -0.73
CA LYS A 207 -8.77 3.68 -0.75
C LYS A 207 -10.02 4.39 -0.24
N LYS A 208 -11.21 3.90 -0.60
CA LYS A 208 -12.49 4.46 -0.14
C LYS A 208 -12.71 4.27 1.37
N GLU A 209 -12.35 3.11 1.93
CA GLU A 209 -12.48 2.84 3.37
C GLU A 209 -11.42 3.57 4.21
N TYR A 210 -10.22 3.72 3.62
CA TYR A 210 -9.07 4.39 4.21
C TYR A 210 -8.68 5.59 3.34
N PRO A 211 -9.49 6.66 3.33
CA PRO A 211 -9.15 7.87 2.59
C PRO A 211 -7.87 8.44 3.19
N LEU A 212 -6.74 8.19 2.53
CA LEU A 212 -5.49 8.81 2.88
C LEU A 212 -5.63 10.29 2.58
N THR A 213 -5.20 11.13 3.51
CA THR A 213 -5.17 12.58 3.32
C THR A 213 -4.14 12.92 2.25
N GLN A 214 -4.55 13.00 0.98
CA GLN A 214 -3.67 13.43 -0.11
C GLN A 214 -3.45 14.94 -0.04
N GLN A 215 -2.22 15.36 0.16
CA GLN A 215 -1.89 16.78 0.17
C GLN A 215 -1.77 17.31 -1.25
N TYR A 216 -2.35 18.49 -1.50
CA TYR A 216 -2.28 19.16 -2.79
C TYR A 216 -1.63 20.54 -2.62
N ALA A 217 -0.47 20.76 -3.22
CA ALA A 217 0.00 22.13 -3.42
C ALA A 217 -0.68 22.71 -4.67
N VAL A 218 -1.33 23.88 -4.56
CA VAL A 218 -1.91 24.60 -5.71
C VAL A 218 -1.15 25.91 -5.89
N PHE A 219 -0.59 26.11 -7.08
CA PHE A 219 0.12 27.33 -7.44
C PHE A 219 -0.81 28.22 -8.27
N VAL A 220 -0.93 29.49 -7.89
CA VAL A 220 -1.75 30.47 -8.61
C VAL A 220 -0.90 31.67 -9.00
N ARG A 221 -0.95 32.06 -10.28
CA ARG A 221 -0.25 33.23 -10.82
C ARG A 221 -1.27 34.23 -11.40
N SER A 222 -1.13 35.51 -11.09
CA SER A 222 -1.91 36.58 -11.72
C SER A 222 -1.37 36.90 -13.12
N LYS A 223 -2.24 37.19 -14.09
CA LYS A 223 -1.84 37.48 -15.48
C LYS A 223 -1.45 38.94 -15.71
N ASN A 224 -1.91 39.86 -14.86
CA ASN A 224 -1.78 41.32 -15.05
C ASN A 224 -0.74 42.00 -14.13
N CYS A 225 0.14 41.23 -13.48
CA CYS A 225 1.21 41.81 -12.69
C CYS A 225 2.47 41.89 -13.56
N ASP A 226 2.67 43.03 -14.22
CA ASP A 226 3.92 43.37 -14.91
C ASP A 226 5.09 43.55 -13.92
N ASP A 227 4.80 43.66 -12.61
CA ASP A 227 5.79 43.65 -11.55
C ASP A 227 5.76 42.34 -10.75
N SER A 228 6.96 41.76 -10.65
CA SER A 228 7.32 40.42 -10.15
C SER A 228 7.06 40.11 -8.65
N SER A 229 6.13 40.78 -7.98
CA SER A 229 5.94 40.69 -6.51
C SER A 229 4.84 39.75 -6.02
N ASP A 230 3.89 39.33 -6.85
CA ASP A 230 2.65 38.70 -6.35
C ASP A 230 2.44 37.27 -6.90
N ILE A 231 3.29 36.35 -6.45
CA ILE A 231 3.01 34.90 -6.52
C ILE A 231 2.42 34.50 -5.16
N VAL A 232 1.15 34.11 -5.16
CA VAL A 232 0.50 33.55 -3.95
C VAL A 232 0.66 32.04 -4.00
N LEU A 233 1.53 31.51 -3.15
CA LEU A 233 1.64 30.07 -2.92
C LEU A 233 0.49 29.63 -2.00
N LEU A 234 -0.39 28.77 -2.52
CA LEU A 234 -1.56 28.29 -1.80
C LEU A 234 -1.48 26.77 -1.62
N VAL A 235 -0.86 26.34 -0.52
CA VAL A 235 -0.73 24.91 -0.20
C VAL A 235 -2.02 24.45 0.49
N LEU A 236 -2.81 23.61 -0.19
CA LEU A 236 -4.09 23.08 0.29
C LEU A 236 -3.96 21.62 0.73
N ARG A 237 -3.98 21.39 2.04
CA ARG A 237 -3.98 20.02 2.57
C ARG A 237 -5.42 19.50 2.67
N LEU A 238 -5.81 18.60 1.78
CA LEU A 238 -7.18 18.07 1.73
C LEU A 238 -7.18 16.57 2.05
N SER A 239 -8.21 16.06 2.72
CA SER A 239 -8.53 14.63 2.64
C SER A 239 -9.63 14.42 1.58
N GLU A 240 -9.69 13.23 0.96
CA GLU A 240 -10.83 12.88 0.08
C GLU A 240 -12.19 13.03 0.80
N ARG A 241 -12.20 12.86 2.13
CA ARG A 241 -13.39 13.05 2.96
C ARG A 241 -13.77 14.52 3.10
N ASP A 242 -12.80 15.42 3.27
CA ASP A 242 -13.00 16.87 3.39
C ASP A 242 -13.52 17.51 2.10
N LEU A 243 -13.22 16.89 0.94
CA LEU A 243 -13.80 17.28 -0.35
C LEU A 243 -15.30 16.97 -0.43
N SER A 244 -15.76 15.92 0.27
CA SER A 244 -17.12 15.38 0.14
C SER A 244 -18.13 15.89 1.18
N SER A 245 -17.69 16.41 2.34
CA SER A 245 -18.58 16.57 3.51
C SER A 245 -18.56 17.90 4.26
N ALA A 246 -18.00 18.99 3.71
CA ALA A 246 -17.85 20.21 4.49
C ALA A 246 -18.74 21.38 4.00
N ASP A 247 -19.87 21.59 4.68
CA ASP A 247 -20.50 22.90 4.81
C ASP A 247 -19.62 23.79 5.71
N PHE A 248 -18.52 24.30 5.16
CA PHE A 248 -17.72 25.33 5.82
C PHE A 248 -18.46 26.68 5.72
N PHE A 249 -19.45 26.94 6.59
CA PHE A 249 -19.83 28.25 7.16
C PHE A 249 -20.92 28.08 8.25
N PRO A 250 -20.80 28.72 9.44
CA PRO A 250 -21.99 29.13 10.18
C PRO A 250 -22.74 30.17 9.33
N LYS A 251 -24.06 30.01 9.18
CA LYS A 251 -24.90 30.78 8.24
C LYS A 251 -24.96 32.30 8.47
N ASP A 252 -24.32 32.85 9.51
CA ASP A 252 -24.63 34.20 9.98
C ASP A 252 -23.47 35.22 9.99
N ASP A 253 -22.22 34.86 9.65
CA ASP A 253 -21.09 35.82 9.70
C ASP A 253 -20.81 36.56 8.37
N ALA A 254 -21.76 36.54 7.43
CA ALA A 254 -21.70 37.34 6.20
C ALA A 254 -22.08 38.82 6.42
N GLN A 255 -22.00 39.34 7.64
CA GLN A 255 -22.21 40.76 7.92
C GLN A 255 -20.89 41.51 8.07
N ARG A 256 -20.48 42.08 6.92
CA ARG A 256 -19.87 43.41 6.76
C ARG A 256 -18.84 43.83 7.81
N SER A 257 -17.56 43.72 7.45
CA SER A 257 -16.60 44.77 7.78
C SER A 257 -16.53 45.76 6.61
N GLU A 258 -16.87 47.03 6.87
CA GLU A 258 -16.65 48.12 5.93
C GLU A 258 -15.15 48.20 5.61
N GLY A 259 -14.80 47.89 4.35
CA GLY A 259 -13.42 47.86 3.85
C GLY A 259 -12.87 46.48 3.45
N GLY A 260 -13.63 45.38 3.61
CA GLY A 260 -13.15 44.03 3.30
C GLY A 260 -13.19 43.68 1.80
N TYR A 261 -12.04 43.37 1.21
CA TYR A 261 -11.93 42.76 -0.12
C TYR A 261 -12.69 41.42 -0.20
N PRO A 262 -13.34 41.10 -1.34
CA PRO A 262 -14.11 39.88 -1.48
C PRO A 262 -13.19 38.65 -1.46
N GLN A 263 -13.39 37.76 -0.49
CA GLN A 263 -12.74 36.45 -0.48
C GLN A 263 -13.57 35.48 -1.32
N LYS A 264 -13.05 35.08 -2.49
CA LYS A 264 -13.63 33.96 -3.25
C LYS A 264 -12.93 32.66 -2.86
N ILE A 265 -13.68 31.75 -2.23
CA ILE A 265 -13.22 30.40 -1.93
C ILE A 265 -13.72 29.47 -3.04
N TRP A 266 -12.81 28.70 -3.62
CA TRP A 266 -13.07 27.79 -4.73
C TRP A 266 -13.16 26.35 -4.22
N ARG A 267 -14.14 25.58 -4.73
CA ARG A 267 -14.29 24.14 -4.45
C ARG A 267 -14.04 23.33 -5.72
N PHE A 268 -13.27 22.25 -5.59
CA PHE A 268 -12.87 21.40 -6.70
C PHE A 268 -13.04 19.92 -6.34
N ASP A 269 -13.61 19.14 -7.24
CA ASP A 269 -13.89 17.72 -7.00
C ASP A 269 -12.77 16.80 -7.53
N SER A 270 -11.86 17.34 -8.35
CA SER A 270 -10.69 16.66 -8.91
C SER A 270 -9.66 17.68 -9.41
N LEU A 271 -8.45 17.22 -9.77
CA LEU A 271 -7.45 18.08 -10.41
C LEU A 271 -7.95 18.64 -11.75
N GLU A 272 -8.57 17.82 -12.59
CA GLU A 272 -9.17 18.28 -13.85
C GLU A 272 -10.32 19.28 -13.62
N ASP A 273 -11.12 19.12 -12.56
CA ASP A 273 -12.15 20.10 -12.19
C ASP A 273 -11.54 21.41 -11.68
N ALA A 274 -10.42 21.34 -10.97
CA ALA A 274 -9.64 22.52 -10.55
C ALA A 274 -9.09 23.30 -11.75
N LYS A 275 -8.50 22.60 -12.73
CA LYS A 275 -8.02 23.21 -13.98
C LYS A 275 -9.17 23.84 -14.77
N ARG A 276 -10.26 23.11 -14.98
CA ARG A 276 -11.44 23.58 -15.75
C ARG A 276 -12.11 24.79 -15.11
N LYS A 277 -12.39 24.78 -13.80
CA LYS A 277 -13.03 25.92 -13.11
C LYS A 277 -12.11 27.14 -13.04
N ALA A 278 -10.79 26.93 -12.97
CA ALA A 278 -9.82 28.02 -13.06
C ALA A 278 -9.82 28.68 -14.45
N GLU A 279 -9.97 27.88 -15.52
CA GLU A 279 -10.13 28.37 -16.89
C GLU A 279 -11.47 29.10 -17.09
N GLU A 280 -12.58 28.55 -16.55
CA GLU A 280 -13.93 29.13 -16.65
C GLU A 280 -14.10 30.45 -15.88
N THR A 281 -13.27 30.70 -14.86
CA THR A 281 -13.33 31.94 -14.06
C THR A 281 -12.23 32.95 -14.38
N ALA A 282 -11.40 32.64 -15.36
CA ALA A 282 -10.57 33.65 -15.95
C ALA A 282 -11.46 34.63 -16.73
N ASP A 283 -11.89 35.72 -16.09
CA ASP A 283 -12.29 36.98 -16.77
C ASP A 283 -11.08 37.62 -17.49
N GLY A 284 -10.24 36.80 -18.15
CA GLY A 284 -8.99 37.20 -18.81
C GLY A 284 -7.81 37.51 -17.88
N ASN A 285 -7.99 37.66 -16.56
CA ASN A 285 -7.00 38.29 -15.67
C ASN A 285 -6.09 37.35 -14.83
N PHE A 286 -6.32 36.04 -14.84
CA PHE A 286 -5.52 35.07 -14.07
C PHE A 286 -5.02 33.93 -14.98
N VAL A 287 -3.82 33.39 -14.70
CA VAL A 287 -3.30 32.16 -15.34
C VAL A 287 -2.93 31.19 -14.24
N LEU A 288 -3.71 30.14 -14.12
CA LEU A 288 -3.39 29.06 -13.20
C LEU A 288 -2.30 28.18 -13.84
N GLU A 289 -1.04 28.41 -13.50
CA GLU A 289 0.01 27.40 -13.69
C GLU A 289 -0.11 26.38 -12.55
N ALA A 290 -1.14 25.54 -12.58
CA ALA A 290 -1.27 24.45 -11.61
C ALA A 290 -0.21 23.38 -11.89
N GLY A 291 0.90 23.46 -11.18
CA GLY A 291 1.66 22.26 -10.81
C GLY A 291 0.92 21.58 -9.65
N VAL A 292 0.61 20.29 -9.76
CA VAL A 292 0.23 19.49 -8.59
C VAL A 292 1.42 18.66 -8.22
N VAL A 293 1.95 18.90 -7.03
CA VAL A 293 2.95 18.02 -6.45
C VAL A 293 2.28 17.21 -5.34
N PRO A 294 2.18 15.88 -5.46
CA PRO A 294 1.74 15.04 -4.37
C PRO A 294 2.76 15.14 -3.22
N ILE A 295 2.32 15.59 -2.04
CA ILE A 295 3.17 15.65 -0.84
C ILE A 295 2.78 14.48 0.07
N ASP A 296 3.62 13.46 0.12
CA ASP A 296 3.44 12.32 1.00
C ASP A 296 4.06 12.61 2.38
N THR A 297 3.33 13.31 3.24
CA THR A 297 3.77 13.56 4.63
C THR A 297 2.60 13.37 5.60
N GLY A 298 2.77 12.48 6.59
CA GLY A 298 1.76 12.22 7.62
C GLY A 298 1.41 13.44 8.49
N GLU A 299 0.24 13.38 9.11
CA GLU A 299 -0.29 14.18 10.26
C GLU A 299 -0.71 15.68 10.10
N HIS A 300 -2.03 15.91 10.31
CA HIS A 300 -2.79 17.11 10.77
C HIS A 300 -3.26 18.28 9.82
N ARG A 301 -4.37 18.94 10.24
CA ARG A 301 -5.38 19.85 9.57
C ARG A 301 -4.88 21.23 9.11
N TYR A 302 -5.40 21.87 8.03
CA TYR A 302 -5.57 23.36 7.85
C TYR A 302 -6.52 23.81 6.68
N VAL A 303 -6.97 25.09 6.70
CA VAL A 303 -7.97 25.82 5.85
C VAL A 303 -7.29 26.88 4.94
N ALA A 304 -7.91 27.28 3.83
CA ALA A 304 -7.48 28.39 2.97
C ALA A 304 -8.50 29.53 2.81
N MET A 305 -7.96 30.75 2.67
CA MET A 305 -8.66 31.99 2.32
C MET A 305 -7.92 32.65 1.15
N SER A 306 -8.64 33.19 0.17
CA SER A 306 -8.06 34.13 -0.79
C SER A 306 -8.27 35.55 -0.25
N GLN A 307 -7.21 36.35 -0.23
CA GLN A 307 -7.32 37.79 -0.01
C GLN A 307 -6.73 38.45 -1.25
N GLU A 308 -7.44 39.40 -1.87
CA GLU A 308 -6.79 40.36 -2.75
C GLU A 308 -5.84 41.18 -1.87
N ILE A 309 -4.53 40.93 -1.98
CA ILE A 309 -3.52 41.70 -1.27
C ILE A 309 -3.21 42.93 -2.14
N CYS A 310 -3.94 44.02 -1.90
CA CYS A 310 -3.39 45.34 -2.18
C CYS A 310 -2.54 45.75 -0.97
N MET A 311 -1.25 46.04 -1.18
CA MET A 311 -0.32 46.38 -0.12
C MET A 311 -0.82 47.57 0.71
N GLY A 312 -1.25 47.29 1.95
CA GLY A 312 -1.68 48.28 2.92
C GLY A 312 -2.30 47.62 4.16
N ASP A 313 -1.46 47.47 5.18
CA ASP A 313 -1.76 47.05 6.57
C ASP A 313 -1.77 45.53 6.90
N PRO A 314 -1.00 45.08 7.92
CA PRO A 314 -0.80 43.67 8.23
C PRO A 314 -1.73 43.23 9.35
N VAL A 315 -2.25 42.00 9.28
CA VAL A 315 -2.41 41.08 10.43
C VAL A 315 -3.07 39.79 9.92
N TYR A 316 -2.43 38.65 10.23
CA TYR A 316 -2.77 37.25 9.89
C TYR A 316 -2.29 36.66 8.54
N ALA A 317 -0.97 36.52 8.38
CA ALA A 317 -0.37 35.47 7.53
C ALA A 317 1.10 35.17 7.94
N VAL A 318 1.35 34.90 9.23
CA VAL A 318 2.73 34.99 9.78
C VAL A 318 3.59 33.72 9.62
N LYS A 319 3.09 32.60 9.06
CA LYS A 319 3.93 31.39 8.86
C LYS A 319 4.38 31.12 7.43
N VAL A 320 3.62 31.50 6.42
CA VAL A 320 3.95 31.25 5.00
C VAL A 320 4.98 32.25 4.46
N VAL A 321 4.97 33.49 4.96
CA VAL A 321 5.91 34.55 4.53
C VAL A 321 7.34 34.32 5.01
N ARG A 322 7.55 33.52 6.06
CA ARG A 322 8.89 33.27 6.61
C ARG A 322 9.75 32.41 5.69
N THR A 323 9.15 31.38 5.07
CA THR A 323 9.82 30.52 4.07
C THR A 323 10.18 31.31 2.81
N LEU A 324 9.32 32.26 2.38
CA LEU A 324 9.61 33.13 1.23
C LEU A 324 10.74 34.14 1.50
N ARG A 325 10.93 34.57 2.76
CA ARG A 325 12.03 35.47 3.15
C ARG A 325 13.40 34.78 3.22
N GLU A 326 13.45 33.47 3.40
CA GLU A 326 14.70 32.69 3.44
C GLU A 326 15.23 32.33 2.04
N ILE A 327 14.40 32.45 1.00
CA ILE A 327 14.83 32.46 -0.41
C ILE A 327 15.50 33.81 -0.71
N ARG A 328 16.62 34.08 -0.03
CA ARG A 328 17.27 35.38 -0.02
C ARG A 328 17.95 35.74 -1.35
N ASN A 329 18.07 34.77 -2.27
CA ASN A 329 18.59 34.91 -3.63
C ASN A 329 17.76 34.06 -4.61
N TYR A 330 16.50 34.45 -4.84
CA TYR A 330 15.63 33.83 -5.83
C TYR A 330 16.08 34.20 -7.26
N ASP A 331 16.56 33.22 -8.04
CA ASP A 331 16.85 33.40 -9.47
C ASP A 331 15.56 33.31 -10.30
N ARG A 332 15.19 34.44 -10.88
CA ARG A 332 13.91 34.72 -11.52
C ARG A 332 13.72 34.01 -12.88
N LYS A 333 14.80 33.59 -13.53
CA LYS A 333 14.73 32.85 -14.82
C LYS A 333 14.61 31.34 -14.63
N ASN A 334 15.17 30.85 -13.53
CA ASN A 334 15.29 29.42 -13.24
C ASN A 334 14.52 29.06 -11.96
N TRP A 335 13.28 29.57 -11.85
CA TRP A 335 12.49 29.43 -10.63
C TRP A 335 12.23 27.96 -10.25
N LYS A 336 12.07 27.07 -11.23
CA LYS A 336 11.95 25.63 -11.00
C LYS A 336 13.20 25.07 -10.32
N GLU A 337 14.38 25.37 -10.84
CA GLU A 337 15.66 24.93 -10.26
C GLU A 337 15.90 25.55 -8.87
N THR A 338 15.52 26.82 -8.68
CA THR A 338 15.63 27.51 -7.38
C THR A 338 14.71 26.89 -6.34
N LEU A 339 13.49 26.52 -6.73
CA LEU A 339 12.51 25.88 -5.87
C LEU A 339 12.94 24.43 -5.56
N GLU A 340 13.42 23.69 -6.56
CA GLU A 340 14.01 22.35 -6.39
C GLU A 340 15.23 22.38 -5.46
N GLU A 341 16.12 23.36 -5.60
CA GLU A 341 17.27 23.54 -4.69
C GLU A 341 16.83 23.89 -3.27
N THR A 342 15.80 24.72 -3.12
CA THR A 342 15.26 25.09 -1.80
C THR A 342 14.59 23.87 -1.14
N CYS A 343 13.81 23.10 -1.90
CA CYS A 343 13.25 21.83 -1.45
C CYS A 343 14.35 20.84 -1.06
N LYS A 344 15.45 20.74 -1.83
CA LYS A 344 16.61 19.88 -1.50
C LYS A 344 17.36 20.31 -0.23
N ARG A 345 17.34 21.61 0.11
CA ARG A 345 18.10 22.18 1.27
C ARG A 345 17.32 22.13 2.58
N ASP A 346 15.99 22.24 2.54
CA ASP A 346 15.15 22.18 3.73
C ASP A 346 14.69 20.74 3.98
N GLU A 347 15.05 20.19 5.15
CA GLU A 347 14.73 18.81 5.51
C GLU A 347 13.23 18.49 5.48
N HIS A 348 12.35 19.49 5.62
CA HIS A 348 10.90 19.30 5.53
C HIS A 348 10.40 19.13 4.09
N TRP A 349 11.15 19.63 3.10
CA TRP A 349 10.71 19.72 1.71
C TRP A 349 11.53 18.84 0.75
N LYS A 350 12.58 18.16 1.24
CA LYS A 350 13.51 17.31 0.44
C LYS A 350 12.88 16.14 -0.30
N HIS A 351 11.62 15.84 0.00
CA HIS A 351 10.85 14.74 -0.58
C HIS A 351 9.90 15.19 -1.70
N ILE A 352 9.87 16.49 -2.02
CA ILE A 352 9.07 17.08 -3.09
C ILE A 352 9.86 17.04 -4.40
N SER A 353 9.33 16.34 -5.42
CA SER A 353 9.76 16.48 -6.82
C SER A 353 8.80 17.41 -7.55
N ILE A 354 9.32 18.52 -8.11
CA ILE A 354 8.57 19.55 -8.84
C ILE A 354 8.37 19.15 -10.31
#